data_AF-A0A9P7AJQ8-F1
#
_entry.id   AF-A0A9P7AJQ8-F1
#
_cell.length_a   1.000
_cell.length_b   1.000
_cell.length_c   1.000
_cell.angle_alpha   90.00
_cell.angle_beta   90.00
_cell.angle_gamma   90.00
#
_symmetry.space_group_name_H-M   'P 1'
#
loop_
_entity.id
_entity.type
_entity.pdbx_description
1 polymer ?
#
loop_
_entity_poly.entity_id
_entity_poly.type
_entity_poly.pdbx_seq_one_letter_code
_entity_poly.pdbx_strand_id
1 'polypeptide(L)'
;MVKGQEEAEAHRIAFEELDSALPPEECNPNDSLVANPFEPKVTPITQAAVRLKLAEIEAYDLQQGIDISFYSNISPSIFVASDINFKDEQHYLKADITKLGMHVMDTQKVTI
;
A
#
# COMPACT_ATOMS: atom_id res chain seq x y z
N MET A 1 2.61 10.43 -41.87
CA MET A 1 1.88 11.00 -40.71
C MET A 1 0.82 10.03 -40.16
N VAL A 2 1.00 8.70 -40.28
CA VAL A 2 -0.01 7.70 -39.87
C VAL A 2 0.25 7.12 -38.48
N LYS A 3 1.50 7.16 -38.01
CA LYS A 3 1.93 6.50 -36.76
C LYS A 3 1.29 7.08 -35.47
N GLY A 4 1.04 8.39 -35.43
CA GLY A 4 0.46 9.04 -34.25
C GLY A 4 -1.03 8.77 -34.04
N GLN A 5 -1.77 8.40 -35.10
CA GLN A 5 -3.19 8.03 -34.97
C GLN A 5 -3.33 6.60 -34.42
N GLU A 6 -2.44 5.70 -34.81
CA GLU A 6 -2.41 4.31 -34.32
C GLU A 6 -2.05 4.25 -32.83
N GLU A 7 -1.08 5.05 -32.39
CA GLU A 7 -0.73 5.17 -30.96
C GLU A 7 -1.89 5.77 -30.15
N ALA A 8 -2.58 6.79 -30.67
CA ALA A 8 -3.76 7.37 -30.01
C ALA A 8 -4.94 6.39 -29.90
N GLU A 9 -5.15 5.56 -30.94
CA GLU A 9 -6.17 4.50 -30.93
C GLU A 9 -5.84 3.42 -29.90
N ALA A 10 -4.56 3.00 -29.82
CA ALA A 10 -4.11 2.04 -28.83
C ALA A 10 -4.30 2.55 -27.39
N HIS A 11 -4.03 3.84 -27.16
CA HIS A 11 -4.23 4.47 -25.85
C HIS A 11 -5.73 4.55 -25.51
N ARG A 12 -6.59 4.84 -26.49
CA ARG A 12 -8.04 4.87 -26.32
C ARG A 12 -8.58 3.49 -25.93
N ILE A 13 -8.14 2.44 -26.63
CA ILE A 13 -8.56 1.06 -26.37
C ILE A 13 -8.10 0.60 -24.99
N ALA A 14 -6.85 0.89 -24.61
CA ALA A 14 -6.33 0.54 -23.28
C ALA A 14 -7.11 1.23 -22.14
N PHE A 15 -7.57 2.47 -22.36
CA PHE A 15 -8.41 3.18 -21.40
C PHE A 15 -9.82 2.57 -21.29
N GLU A 16 -10.42 2.22 -22.42
CA GLU A 16 -11.75 1.61 -22.50
C GLU A 16 -11.78 0.20 -21.89
N GLU A 17 -10.70 -0.57 -22.06
CA GLU A 17 -10.49 -1.86 -21.39
C GLU A 17 -10.36 -1.70 -19.87
N LEU A 18 -9.63 -0.68 -19.41
CA LEU A 18 -9.47 -0.38 -17.99
C LEU A 18 -10.80 0.01 -17.35
N ASP A 19 -11.56 0.91 -17.98
CA ASP A 19 -12.88 1.32 -17.51
C ASP A 19 -13.89 0.17 -17.49
N SER A 20 -13.79 -0.76 -18.45
CA SER A 20 -14.63 -1.96 -18.49
C SER A 20 -14.24 -3.02 -17.46
N ALA A 21 -12.97 -3.04 -17.05
CA ALA A 21 -12.44 -3.95 -16.02
C ALA A 21 -12.68 -3.43 -14.59
N LEU A 22 -13.02 -2.14 -14.44
CA LEU A 22 -13.42 -1.57 -13.16
C LEU A 22 -14.87 -2.00 -12.85
N PRO A 23 -15.13 -2.61 -11.69
CA PRO A 23 -16.51 -2.90 -11.27
C PRO A 23 -17.30 -1.58 -11.16
N PRO A 24 -18.63 -1.60 -11.43
CA PRO A 24 -19.46 -0.41 -11.29
C PRO A 24 -19.29 0.16 -9.89
N GLU A 25 -19.12 1.48 -9.81
CA GLU A 25 -18.76 2.25 -8.63
C GLU A 25 -19.58 1.90 -7.37
N GLU A 26 -19.13 0.89 -6.61
CA GLU A 26 -19.61 0.60 -5.26
C GLU A 26 -18.49 0.23 -4.29
N CYS A 27 -17.22 0.45 -4.68
CA CYS A 27 -16.13 0.36 -3.73
C CYS A 27 -15.69 1.77 -3.35
N ASN A 28 -16.33 2.37 -2.34
CA ASN A 28 -15.63 3.42 -1.62
C ASN A 28 -14.31 2.80 -1.15
N PRO A 29 -13.15 3.43 -1.40
CA PRO A 29 -11.87 2.94 -0.86
C PRO A 29 -11.83 2.96 0.68
N ASN A 30 -12.89 3.48 1.32
CA ASN A 30 -13.11 3.49 2.76
C ASN A 30 -14.17 2.49 3.26
N ASP A 31 -14.88 1.76 2.37
CA ASP A 31 -15.86 0.75 2.78
C ASP A 31 -15.15 -0.58 3.09
N SER A 32 -14.98 -0.87 4.38
CA SER A 32 -14.34 -2.10 4.88
C SER A 32 -15.18 -3.38 4.69
N LEU A 33 -16.35 -3.28 4.05
CA LEU A 33 -17.31 -4.38 3.88
C LEU A 33 -17.20 -5.07 2.51
N VAL A 34 -16.52 -4.46 1.55
CA VAL A 34 -16.24 -5.06 0.24
C VAL A 34 -14.81 -5.58 0.28
N ALA A 35 -14.65 -6.90 0.25
CA ALA A 35 -13.33 -7.52 0.15
C ALA A 35 -12.62 -7.01 -1.11
N ASN A 36 -11.37 -6.55 -0.96
CA ASN A 36 -10.63 -5.96 -2.06
C ASN A 36 -10.52 -7.00 -3.21
N PRO A 37 -11.09 -6.72 -4.40
CA PRO A 37 -11.07 -7.67 -5.53
C PRO A 37 -9.66 -7.93 -6.08
N PHE A 38 -8.68 -7.13 -5.65
CA PHE A 38 -7.26 -7.27 -5.93
C PHE A 38 -6.48 -7.88 -4.76
N GLU A 39 -7.13 -8.49 -3.75
CA GLU A 39 -6.41 -9.24 -2.74
C GLU A 39 -5.50 -10.27 -3.43
N PRO A 40 -4.18 -10.11 -3.30
CA PRO A 40 -3.27 -10.82 -4.16
C PRO A 40 -3.21 -12.27 -3.67
N LYS A 41 -3.53 -13.24 -4.54
CA LYS A 41 -3.47 -14.70 -4.29
C LYS A 41 -2.04 -15.23 -4.14
N VAL A 42 -1.13 -14.43 -3.59
CA VAL A 42 0.27 -14.78 -3.41
C VAL A 42 0.45 -15.50 -2.09
N THR A 43 1.31 -16.51 -2.09
CA THR A 43 1.84 -17.09 -0.85
C THR A 43 2.31 -15.98 0.08
N PRO A 44 1.93 -16.00 1.37
CA PRO A 44 2.33 -14.96 2.30
C PRO A 44 3.86 -14.97 2.44
N ILE A 45 4.52 -14.03 1.78
CA ILE A 45 5.93 -13.77 2.02
C ILE A 45 5.99 -13.05 3.36
N THR A 46 6.68 -13.64 4.33
CA THR A 46 6.85 -13.00 5.63
C THR A 46 7.63 -11.71 5.45
N GLN A 47 7.34 -10.69 6.27
CA GLN A 47 8.08 -9.44 6.23
C GLN A 47 9.59 -9.65 6.40
N ALA A 48 10.00 -10.65 7.19
CA ALA A 48 11.40 -11.06 7.33
C ALA A 48 12.02 -11.54 6.01
N ALA A 49 11.28 -12.30 5.19
CA ALA A 49 11.75 -12.74 3.88
C ALA A 49 11.87 -11.57 2.89
N VAL A 50 10.94 -10.61 2.92
CA VAL A 50 11.06 -9.37 2.12
C VAL A 50 12.29 -8.58 2.55
N ARG A 51 12.49 -8.38 3.86
CA ARG A 51 13.66 -7.66 4.41
C ARG A 51 14.98 -8.32 4.01
N LEU A 52 15.06 -9.65 4.11
CA LEU A 52 16.25 -10.40 3.70
C LEU A 52 16.57 -10.14 2.22
N LYS A 53 15.56 -10.28 1.35
CA LYS A 53 15.75 -10.07 -0.09
C LYS A 53 16.17 -8.64 -0.43
N LEU A 54 15.59 -7.64 0.23
CA LEU A 54 15.98 -6.24 0.03
C LEU A 54 17.42 -5.97 0.50
N ALA A 55 17.83 -6.55 1.64
CA ALA A 55 19.19 -6.42 2.15
C ALA A 55 20.22 -7.13 1.24
N GLU A 56 19.87 -8.28 0.67
CA GLU A 56 20.72 -8.98 -0.31
C GLU A 56 20.94 -8.18 -1.59
N ILE A 57 19.87 -7.59 -2.14
CA ILE A 57 19.93 -6.72 -3.32
C ILE A 57 20.82 -5.51 -3.04
N GLU A 58 20.59 -4.85 -1.91
CA GLU A 58 21.38 -3.69 -1.50
C GLU A 58 22.85 -4.04 -1.28
N ALA A 59 23.16 -5.17 -0.66
CA ALA A 59 24.54 -5.62 -0.49
C ALA A 59 25.24 -5.86 -1.84
N TYR A 60 24.50 -6.36 -2.84
CA TYR A 60 25.01 -6.55 -4.19
C TYR A 60 25.26 -5.20 -4.91
N ASP A 61 24.37 -4.24 -4.76
CA ASP A 61 24.53 -2.89 -5.34
C ASP A 61 25.71 -2.15 -4.70
N LEU A 62 25.86 -2.26 -3.38
CA LEU A 62 27.00 -1.70 -2.64
C LEU A 62 28.34 -2.31 -3.10
N GLN A 63 28.38 -3.62 -3.38
CA GLN A 63 29.58 -4.26 -3.93
C GLN A 63 29.98 -3.73 -5.31
N GLN A 64 29.00 -3.29 -6.09
CA GLN A 64 29.23 -2.64 -7.39
C GLN A 64 29.54 -1.13 -7.26
N GLY A 65 29.59 -0.59 -6.04
CA GLY A 65 29.82 0.82 -5.79
C GLY A 65 28.58 1.70 -6.03
N ILE A 66 27.40 1.10 -6.11
CA ILE A 66 26.13 1.81 -6.23
C ILE A 66 25.55 1.99 -4.82
N ASP A 67 25.70 3.18 -4.27
CA ASP A 67 25.08 3.56 -3.00
C ASP A 67 23.82 4.39 -3.26
N ILE A 68 22.67 3.82 -2.91
CA ILE A 68 21.34 4.43 -3.04
C ILE A 68 20.79 4.93 -1.70
N SER A 69 21.63 5.02 -0.66
CA SER A 69 21.24 5.49 0.65
C SER A 69 20.76 6.94 0.61
N PHE A 70 19.60 7.21 1.21
CA PHE A 70 19.05 8.58 1.27
C PHE A 70 19.82 9.48 2.25
N TYR A 71 20.38 8.87 3.30
CA TYR A 71 21.22 9.51 4.32
C TYR A 71 22.38 8.57 4.66
N SER A 72 23.46 9.11 5.21
CA SER A 72 24.70 8.37 5.51
C SER A 72 24.52 7.10 6.34
N ASN A 73 23.38 6.94 7.03
CA ASN A 73 23.09 5.78 7.89
C ASN A 73 21.73 5.13 7.58
N ILE A 74 21.01 5.58 6.55
CA ILE A 74 19.67 5.05 6.23
C ILE A 74 19.67 4.48 4.83
N SER A 75 19.77 3.16 4.82
CA SER A 75 19.52 2.30 3.69
C SER A 75 18.05 2.37 3.24
N PRO A 76 17.76 2.24 1.93
CA PRO A 76 16.39 2.13 1.44
C PRO A 76 15.67 0.88 1.95
N SER A 77 16.36 -0.23 2.17
CA SER A 77 15.76 -1.47 2.69
C SER A 77 15.25 -1.27 4.12
N ILE A 78 16.02 -0.54 4.94
CA ILE A 78 15.63 -0.15 6.30
C ILE A 78 14.43 0.79 6.28
N PHE A 79 14.42 1.76 5.36
CA PHE A 79 13.31 2.70 5.23
C PHE A 79 11.99 1.97 4.87
N VAL A 80 12.00 1.10 3.86
CA VAL A 80 10.83 0.30 3.46
C VAL A 80 10.36 -0.60 4.61
N ALA A 81 11.28 -1.25 5.32
CA ALA A 81 10.94 -2.09 6.47
C ALA A 81 10.26 -1.29 7.59
N SER A 82 10.73 -0.07 7.83
CA SER A 82 10.19 0.83 8.87
C SER A 82 8.81 1.35 8.50
N ASP A 83 8.60 1.73 7.24
CA ASP A 83 7.30 2.20 6.74
C ASP A 83 6.21 1.11 6.86
N ILE A 84 6.54 -0.15 6.55
CA ILE A 84 5.60 -1.27 6.72
C ILE A 84 5.20 -1.42 8.19
N ASN A 85 6.16 -1.41 9.12
CA ASN A 85 5.85 -1.52 10.56
C ASN A 85 4.96 -0.37 11.03
N PHE A 86 5.26 0.84 10.58
CA PHE A 86 4.51 2.02 10.97
C PHE A 86 3.06 1.96 10.48
N LYS A 87 2.83 1.46 9.26
CA LYS A 87 1.49 1.25 8.73
C LYS A 87 0.70 0.22 9.53
N ASP A 88 1.34 -0.89 9.89
CA ASP A 88 0.72 -1.91 10.75
C ASP A 88 0.35 -1.32 12.11
N GLU A 89 1.27 -0.58 12.74
CA GLU A 89 1.03 0.07 14.03
C GLU A 89 -0.10 1.12 13.94
N GLN A 90 -0.12 1.94 12.88
CA GLN A 90 -1.21 2.88 12.65
C GLN A 90 -2.56 2.18 12.46
N HIS A 91 -2.57 1.04 11.77
CA HIS A 91 -3.79 0.27 11.57
C HIS A 91 -4.34 -0.25 12.91
N TYR A 92 -3.48 -0.84 13.73
CA TYR A 92 -3.87 -1.28 15.08
C TYR A 92 -4.32 -0.11 15.95
N LEU A 93 -3.59 1.00 15.95
CA LEU A 93 -3.96 2.18 16.73
C LEU A 93 -5.32 2.75 16.32
N LYS A 94 -5.64 2.78 15.03
CA LYS A 94 -6.97 3.21 14.54
C LYS A 94 -8.07 2.27 15.03
N ALA A 95 -7.84 0.96 15.01
CA ALA A 95 -8.79 -0.02 15.53
C ALA A 95 -9.02 0.16 17.03
N ASP A 96 -7.95 0.39 17.80
CA ASP A 96 -8.02 0.63 19.25
C ASP A 96 -8.72 1.94 19.59
N ILE A 97 -8.46 3.02 18.87
CA ILE A 97 -9.17 4.30 19.02
C ILE A 97 -10.66 4.13 18.73
N THR A 98 -11.01 3.42 17.65
CA THR A 98 -12.41 3.14 17.30
C THR A 98 -13.11 2.35 18.41
N LYS A 99 -12.41 1.36 18.97
CA LYS A 99 -12.91 0.58 20.11
C LYS A 99 -13.06 1.42 21.37
N LEU A 100 -12.17 2.37 21.62
CA LEU A 100 -12.21 3.25 22.79
C LEU A 100 -13.33 4.31 22.70
N GLY A 101 -13.59 4.85 21.52
CA GLY A 101 -14.70 5.79 21.27
C GLY A 101 -16.11 5.20 21.42
N MET A 102 -16.21 3.87 21.59
CA MET A 102 -17.45 3.17 21.92
C MET A 102 -17.68 3.00 23.44
N HIS A 103 -16.89 3.66 24.28
CA HIS A 103 -17.04 3.53 25.73
C HIS A 103 -18.35 4.19 26.22
N VAL A 104 -19.11 3.47 27.04
CA VAL A 104 -20.42 3.84 27.63
C VAL A 104 -20.42 5.18 28.38
N MET A 105 -19.25 5.73 28.72
CA MET A 105 -19.14 7.01 29.42
C MET A 105 -19.28 8.23 28.51
N ASP A 106 -18.99 8.13 27.21
CA ASP A 106 -19.09 9.29 26.30
C ASP A 106 -20.56 9.66 25.97
N THR A 107 -21.50 8.74 26.21
CA THR A 107 -22.94 8.98 26.03
C THR A 107 -23.67 9.39 27.30
N GLN A 108 -23.00 9.46 28.46
CA GLN A 108 -23.61 9.99 29.67
C GLN A 108 -23.70 11.52 29.61
N LYS A 109 -24.75 12.03 28.95
CA LYS A 109 -25.25 13.36 29.25
C LYS A 109 -25.73 13.36 30.70
N VAL A 110 -24.89 13.87 31.61
CA VAL A 110 -25.35 14.29 32.94
C VAL A 110 -26.44 15.32 32.72
N THR A 111 -27.69 14.90 32.96
CA THR A 111 -28.83 15.82 33.07
C THR A 111 -28.81 16.31 34.50
N ILE A 112 -28.41 17.57 34.69
CA ILE A 112 -28.47 18.28 35.97
C ILE A 112 -29.87 18.89 36.11
#